data_AF-W0DHP9-F1
#
_entry.id   AF-W0DHP9-F1
#
_cell.length_a   1.000
_cell.length_b   1.000
_cell.length_c   1.000
_cell.angle_alpha   90.00
_cell.angle_beta   90.00
_cell.angle_gamma   90.00
#
_symmetry.space_group_name_H-M   'P 1'
#
loop_
_entity.id
_entity.type
_entity.pdbx_description
1 polymer ?
#
loop_
_entity_poly.entity_id
_entity_poly.type
_entity_poly.pdbx_seq_one_letter_code
_entity_poly.pdbx_strand_id
1 'polypeptide(L)' 'MATQDDGTRSYFILGNVILGVAAVMLFFFGPLWEHLGIWALFLWMVLAALGVYLISTSSGSSPPGPPN' A
#
# COMPACT_ATOMS: atom_id res chain seq x y z
N MET A 1 22.31 -40.03 -8.87
CA MET A 1 21.28 -39.33 -8.07
C MET A 1 21.91 -38.07 -7.51
N ALA A 2 21.84 -36.93 -8.22
CA ALA A 2 22.44 -35.67 -7.77
C ALA A 2 21.76 -34.51 -8.52
N THR A 3 20.58 -34.10 -8.07
CA THR A 3 19.87 -32.90 -8.55
C THR A 3 19.13 -32.21 -7.40
N GLN A 4 19.71 -32.18 -6.20
CA GLN A 4 19.09 -31.60 -5.00
C GLN A 4 19.98 -30.59 -4.25
N ASP A 5 21.18 -30.27 -4.75
CA ASP A 5 22.09 -29.32 -4.10
C ASP A 5 21.86 -27.86 -4.52
N ASP A 6 21.37 -27.62 -5.74
CA ASP A 6 21.16 -26.25 -6.26
C ASP A 6 19.93 -25.55 -5.66
N GLY A 7 18.87 -26.32 -5.39
CA GLY A 7 17.63 -25.79 -4.80
C GLY A 7 17.87 -25.25 -3.40
N THR A 8 18.45 -26.06 -2.51
CA THR A 8 18.72 -25.70 -1.12
C THR A 8 19.66 -24.49 -1.00
N ARG A 9 20.70 -24.43 -1.84
CA ARG A 9 21.64 -23.30 -1.89
C ARG A 9 20.97 -22.02 -2.38
N SER A 10 20.09 -22.12 -3.38
CA SER A 10 19.30 -20.99 -3.88
C SER A 10 18.35 -20.43 -2.83
N TYR A 11 17.66 -21.28 -2.06
CA TYR A 11 16.81 -20.83 -0.95
C TYR A 11 17.61 -20.15 0.17
N PHE A 12 18.83 -20.63 0.45
CA PHE A 12 19.71 -20.02 1.45
C PHE A 12 20.22 -18.65 1.00
N ILE A 13 20.57 -18.50 -0.27
CA ILE A 13 20.95 -17.22 -0.87
C ILE A 13 19.75 -16.27 -0.88
N LEU A 14 18.56 -16.76 -1.25
CA LEU A 14 17.33 -15.98 -1.24
C LEU A 14 17.03 -15.44 0.16
N GLY A 15 17.16 -16.30 1.18
CA GLY A 15 16.95 -15.93 2.58
C GLY A 15 17.94 -14.87 3.06
N ASN A 16 19.22 -15.00 2.71
CA ASN A 16 20.23 -14.01 3.11
C ASN A 16 20.05 -12.67 2.38
N VAL A 17 19.62 -12.70 1.11
CA VAL A 17 19.25 -11.50 0.35
C VAL A 17 18.02 -10.82 0.98
N ILE A 18 16.98 -11.58 1.34
CA ILE A 18 15.78 -11.03 1.99
C ILE A 18 16.10 -10.45 3.37
N LEU A 19 17.01 -11.08 4.13
CA LEU A 19 17.50 -10.56 5.41
C LEU A 19 18.31 -9.27 5.21
N GLY A 20 19.16 -9.21 4.18
CA GLY A 20 19.89 -7.99 3.82
C GLY A 20 18.95 -6.84 3.43
N VAL A 21 17.94 -7.14 2.61
CA VAL A 21 16.91 -6.17 2.21
C VAL A 21 16.11 -5.72 3.45
N ALA A 22 15.71 -6.63 4.33
CA ALA A 22 15.02 -6.30 5.57
C ALA A 22 15.88 -5.43 6.49
N ALA A 23 17.18 -5.73 6.62
CA ALA A 23 18.10 -4.92 7.40
C ALA A 23 18.24 -3.51 6.83
N VAL A 24 18.31 -3.37 5.50
CA VAL A 24 18.28 -2.05 4.84
C VAL A 24 16.93 -1.35 5.11
N MET A 25 15.81 -2.05 5.00
CA MET A 25 14.49 -1.47 5.25
C MET A 25 14.33 -0.98 6.71
N LEU A 26 14.92 -1.72 7.66
CA LEU A 26 14.99 -1.36 9.08
C LEU A 26 16.03 -0.26 9.37
N PHE A 27 17.13 -0.17 8.63
CA PHE A 27 18.11 0.90 8.79
C PHE A 27 17.59 2.22 8.25
N PHE A 28 16.79 2.15 7.17
CA PHE A 28 16.14 3.29 6.56
C PHE A 28 14.74 3.57 7.14
N PHE A 29 14.36 2.91 8.25
CA PHE A 29 13.00 2.98 8.82
C PHE A 29 12.54 4.40 9.21
N GLY A 30 13.44 5.35 9.41
CA GLY A 30 13.07 6.75 9.58
C GLY A 30 12.52 7.35 8.27
N PRO A 31 13.37 7.63 7.27
CA PRO A 31 12.94 8.31 6.04
C PRO A 31 11.94 7.52 5.19
N LEU A 32 12.07 6.19 5.14
CA LEU A 32 11.21 5.34 4.31
C LEU A 32 9.80 5.24 4.88
N TRP A 33 9.64 5.18 6.21
CA TRP A 33 8.33 5.16 6.88
C TRP A 33 7.64 6.52 6.79
N GLU A 34 8.40 7.60 6.85
CA GLU A 34 7.86 8.96 6.68
C GLU A 34 7.28 9.13 5.27
N HIS A 35 8.01 8.67 4.25
CA HIS A 35 7.52 8.67 2.87
C HIS A 35 6.34 7.72 2.67
N LEU A 36 6.41 6.47 3.14
CA LEU A 36 5.31 5.49 3.04
C LEU A 36 4.05 5.98 3.76
N GLY A 37 4.21 6.58 4.94
CA GLY A 37 3.13 7.17 5.70
C GLY A 37 2.48 8.33 4.95
N ILE A 38 3.28 9.24 4.38
CA ILE A 38 2.78 10.36 3.56
C ILE A 38 2.05 9.86 2.31
N TRP A 39 2.63 8.92 1.58
CA TRP A 39 1.99 8.33 0.40
C TRP A 39 0.69 7.61 0.76
N ALA A 40 0.68 6.84 1.85
CA ALA A 40 -0.51 6.15 2.34
C ALA A 40 -1.61 7.14 2.77
N LEU A 41 -1.25 8.21 3.48
CA LEU A 41 -2.17 9.24 3.94
C LEU A 41 -2.72 10.06 2.76
N PHE A 42 -1.89 10.32 1.76
CA PHE A 42 -2.29 10.97 0.52
C PHE A 42 -3.27 10.09 -0.29
N LEU A 43 -2.96 8.81 -0.46
CA LEU A 43 -3.85 7.85 -1.12
C LEU A 43 -5.18 7.73 -0.38
N TRP A 44 -5.14 7.71 0.94
CA TRP A 44 -6.33 7.69 1.79
C TRP A 44 -7.16 8.96 1.65
N MET A 45 -6.53 10.14 1.68
CA MET A 45 -7.23 11.42 1.49
C MET A 45 -7.92 11.48 0.13
N VAL A 46 -7.27 11.02 -0.94
CA VAL A 46 -7.88 10.91 -2.26
C VAL A 46 -9.07 9.95 -2.23
N LEU A 47 -8.94 8.79 -1.60
CA LEU A 47 -10.00 7.80 -1.51
C LEU A 47 -11.20 8.30 -0.68
N ALA A 48 -10.95 9.00 0.42
CA ALA A 48 -11.98 9.61 1.25
C ALA A 48 -12.70 10.73 0.50
N ALA A 49 -11.97 11.60 -0.19
CA ALA A 49 -12.54 12.65 -1.03
C ALA A 49 -13.39 12.05 -2.16
N LEU A 50 -12.92 10.99 -2.83
CA LEU A 50 -13.70 10.25 -3.81
C LEU A 50 -14.95 9.62 -3.20
N GLY A 51 -14.86 9.04 -2.00
CA GLY A 51 -15.99 8.42 -1.32
C GLY A 51 -17.08 9.42 -0.98
N VAL A 52 -16.69 10.58 -0.42
CA VAL A 52 -17.62 11.69 -0.15
C VAL A 52 -18.19 12.26 -1.44
N TYR A 53 -17.35 12.42 -2.48
CA TYR A 53 -17.79 12.86 -3.80
C TYR A 53 -18.81 11.88 -4.40
N LEU A 54 -18.55 10.57 -4.36
CA LEU A 54 -19.46 9.53 -4.85
C LEU A 54 -20.80 9.54 -4.09
N ILE A 55 -20.76 9.66 -2.76
CA ILE A 55 -21.96 9.75 -1.92
C ILE A 55 -22.76 11.02 -2.23
N SER A 56 -22.09 12.16 -2.35
CA SER A 56 -22.74 13.44 -2.67
C SER A 56 -23.30 13.46 -4.09
N THR A 57 -22.58 12.88 -5.08
CA THR A 57 -23.06 12.76 -6.46
C THR A 57 -24.24 11.80 -6.55
N SER A 58 -24.24 10.71 -5.76
CA SER A 58 -25.36 9.77 -5.70
C SER A 58 -26.60 10.36 -5.03
N SER A 59 -26.43 11.41 -4.21
CA SER A 59 -27.51 12.14 -3.55
C SER A 59 -28.02 13.34 -4.37
N GLY A 60 -27.30 13.74 -5.42
CA GLY A 60 -27.60 14.91 -6.25
C GLY A 60 -28.78 14.79 -7.21
N SER A 61 -29.45 13.63 -7.27
CA SER A 61 -30.63 13.40 -8.14
C SER A 61 -31.98 13.52 -7.43
N SER A 62 -32.08 14.27 -6.33
CA SER A 62 -33.37 14.67 -5.75
C SER A 62 -33.41 16.18 -5.53
N PRO A 63 -33.99 16.95 -6.47
CA PRO A 63 -34.35 18.34 -6.20
C PRO A 63 -35.36 18.37 -5.05
N PRO A 64 -35.15 19.18 -3.99
CA PRO A 64 -36.20 19.47 -3.03
C PRO A 64 -37.16 20.44 -3.69
N GLY A 65 -38.27 19.93 -4.22
CA GLY A 65 -39.38 20.76 -4.66
C GLY A 65 -40.53 20.70 -3.64
N PRO A 66 -40.69 21.72 -2.78
CA PRO A 66 -42.00 22.24 -2.37
C PRO A 66 -42.24 23.59 -3.09
N PRO A 67 -43.45 24.19 -3.19
CA PRO A 67 -44.82 23.79 -2.79
C PRO A 67 -45.93 24.10 -3.85
N ASN A 68 -47.09 23.43 -3.80
CA ASN A 68 -48.47 23.99 -3.79
C ASN A 68 -49.56 22.92 -3.87
#